data_AF-E6XAL7-F1
#
_entry.id   AF-E6XAL7-F1
#
_cell.length_a   1.000
_cell.length_b   1.000
_cell.length_c   1.000
_cell.angle_alpha   90.00
_cell.angle_beta   90.00
_cell.angle_gamma   90.00
#
_symmetry.space_group_name_H-M   'P 1'
#
loop_
_entity.id
_entity.type
_entity.pdbx_description
1 polymer ?
#
loop_
_entity_poly.entity_id
_entity_poly.type
_entity_poly.pdbx_seq_one_letter_code
_entity_poly.pdbx_strand_id
1 'polypeptide(L)'
;MNLEKENLTHNELIERIFIEYRESDKAKYTSLFLSSFSNNKLSHRSGLAVFSIMQSFPKHSFTISEDSTPNKQLFDKMSDEDKEFVISRMPCKYCASLKQVNYRKDFILGCFLEIGGLIGTDIQNYYCYLSEANKLKVTQPTESDFRIFSEILTILLEADEKDTVKKTLQSKIDKIKGFKSNAEQRQALLETLGYSSILETDEHKGFLEYYTNFASAPKKTHSSDWNYPVDFWLGKDGINKEAFKFWFGEYSQLEKFWK
;
A
#
# COMPACT_ATOMS: atom_id res chain seq x y z
N MET A 1 4.21 8.51 -26.94
CA MET A 1 4.10 7.18 -26.33
C MET A 1 2.63 6.83 -26.30
N ASN A 2 2.18 5.87 -27.12
CA ASN A 2 0.79 5.42 -27.11
C ASN A 2 0.60 4.62 -25.82
N LEU A 3 -0.16 5.16 -24.87
CA LEU A 3 -0.53 4.47 -23.65
C LEU A 3 -1.38 3.25 -24.07
N GLU A 4 -0.88 2.03 -23.89
CA GLU A 4 -1.69 0.83 -24.05
C GLU A 4 -2.83 0.89 -23.02
N LYS A 5 -4.07 1.03 -23.51
CA LYS A 5 -5.27 1.04 -22.69
C LYS A 5 -6.00 -0.28 -22.90
N GLU A 6 -6.03 -1.09 -21.85
CA GLU A 6 -6.84 -2.31 -21.79
C GLU A 6 -8.08 -2.00 -20.94
N ASN A 7 -9.27 -2.23 -21.48
CA ASN A 7 -10.49 -2.16 -20.67
C ASN A 7 -10.70 -3.52 -20.03
N LEU A 8 -10.66 -3.56 -18.70
CA LEU A 8 -10.87 -4.75 -17.90
C LEU A 8 -12.11 -4.58 -17.04
N THR A 9 -12.87 -5.64 -16.86
CA THR A 9 -13.92 -5.63 -15.84
C THR A 9 -13.30 -5.70 -14.45
N HIS A 10 -14.00 -5.14 -13.47
CA HIS A 10 -13.65 -5.27 -12.06
C HIS A 10 -13.36 -6.71 -11.65
N ASN A 11 -14.26 -7.64 -12.02
CA ASN A 11 -14.17 -9.04 -11.58
C ASN A 11 -12.98 -9.76 -12.20
N GLU A 12 -12.71 -9.53 -13.49
CA GLU A 12 -11.50 -10.08 -14.13
C GLU A 12 -10.23 -9.59 -13.44
N LEU A 13 -10.19 -8.31 -13.06
CA LEU A 13 -9.03 -7.73 -12.41
C LEU A 13 -8.85 -8.28 -10.98
N ILE A 14 -9.93 -8.48 -10.23
CA ILE A 14 -9.89 -9.17 -8.93
C ILE A 14 -9.32 -10.59 -9.10
N GLU A 15 -9.80 -11.36 -10.07
CA GLU A 15 -9.25 -12.72 -10.30
C GLU A 15 -7.76 -12.69 -10.62
N ARG A 16 -7.31 -11.77 -11.48
CA ARG A 16 -5.88 -11.59 -11.81
C ARG A 16 -5.06 -11.21 -10.57
N ILE A 17 -5.54 -10.31 -9.72
CA ILE A 17 -4.87 -9.94 -8.46
C ILE A 17 -4.69 -11.15 -7.54
N PHE A 18 -5.73 -11.96 -7.36
CA PHE A 18 -5.65 -13.15 -6.50
C PHE A 18 -4.79 -14.27 -7.09
N ILE A 19 -4.62 -14.33 -8.41
CA ILE A 19 -3.61 -15.20 -9.04
C ILE A 19 -2.22 -14.73 -8.65
N GLU A 20 -1.89 -13.46 -8.90
CA GLU A 20 -0.58 -12.88 -8.58
C GLU A 20 -0.26 -12.93 -7.08
N TYR A 21 -1.27 -12.72 -6.22
CA TYR A 21 -1.10 -12.81 -4.77
C TYR A 21 -0.74 -14.23 -4.32
N ARG A 22 -1.36 -15.26 -4.90
CA ARG A 22 -1.01 -16.67 -4.57
C ARG A 22 0.39 -17.05 -5.02
N GLU A 23 0.92 -16.41 -6.05
CA GLU A 23 2.30 -16.59 -6.53
C GLU A 23 3.31 -15.74 -5.77
N SER A 24 2.84 -14.82 -4.93
CA SER A 24 3.71 -13.95 -4.13
C SER A 24 4.33 -14.71 -2.97
N ASP A 25 5.62 -14.46 -2.74
CA ASP A 25 6.40 -15.09 -1.67
C ASP A 25 6.83 -14.01 -0.67
N LYS A 26 6.38 -14.15 0.59
CA LYS A 26 6.72 -13.20 1.66
C LYS A 26 8.23 -13.01 1.79
N ALA A 27 9.01 -14.08 1.79
CA ALA A 27 10.46 -14.02 1.96
C ALA A 27 11.14 -13.25 0.82
N LYS A 28 10.67 -13.46 -0.42
CA LYS A 28 11.11 -12.67 -1.59
C LYS A 28 10.79 -11.19 -1.42
N TYR A 29 9.55 -10.85 -1.05
CA TYR A 29 9.10 -9.46 -0.95
C TYR A 29 9.83 -8.70 0.16
N THR A 30 10.05 -9.33 1.33
CA THR A 30 10.78 -8.72 2.44
C THR A 30 12.27 -8.58 2.11
N SER A 31 12.85 -9.57 1.43
CA SER A 31 14.25 -9.53 0.98
C SER A 31 14.48 -8.41 -0.03
N LEU A 32 13.59 -8.29 -1.02
CA LEU A 32 13.63 -7.21 -2.02
C LEU A 32 13.48 -5.85 -1.35
N PHE A 33 12.50 -5.69 -0.45
CA PHE A 33 12.28 -4.46 0.29
C PHE A 33 13.55 -3.99 1.01
N LEU A 34 14.16 -4.88 1.80
CA LEU A 34 15.39 -4.60 2.52
C LEU A 34 16.56 -4.32 1.55
N SER A 35 16.76 -5.13 0.52
CA SER A 35 17.87 -4.96 -0.43
C SER A 35 17.87 -3.65 -1.24
N SER A 36 16.81 -2.84 -1.13
CA SER A 36 16.66 -1.59 -1.86
C SER A 36 17.31 -0.36 -1.19
N PHE A 37 17.61 -0.44 0.10
CA PHE A 37 17.90 0.76 0.91
C PHE A 37 19.23 1.42 0.54
N SER A 38 20.29 0.64 0.33
CA SER A 38 21.64 1.14 0.04
C SER A 38 21.90 1.46 -1.44
N ASN A 39 21.17 0.81 -2.35
CA ASN A 39 21.37 0.93 -3.80
C ASN A 39 20.27 1.77 -4.50
N ASN A 40 19.26 2.22 -3.75
CA ASN A 40 18.13 2.99 -4.23
C ASN A 40 17.35 2.33 -5.38
N LYS A 41 17.27 0.99 -5.40
CA LYS A 41 16.44 0.24 -6.35
C LYS A 41 14.98 0.25 -5.90
N LEU A 42 14.29 1.34 -6.20
CA LEU A 42 12.91 1.62 -5.76
C LEU A 42 11.93 0.49 -6.09
N SER A 43 11.99 -0.06 -7.30
CA SER A 43 11.16 -1.19 -7.72
C SER A 43 11.24 -2.41 -6.80
N HIS A 44 12.36 -2.62 -6.11
CA HIS A 44 12.52 -3.74 -5.18
C HIS A 44 11.70 -3.56 -3.90
N ARG A 45 11.42 -2.32 -3.47
CA ARG A 45 10.59 -2.07 -2.29
C ARG A 45 9.12 -1.77 -2.59
N SER A 46 8.77 -1.44 -3.84
CA SER A 46 7.40 -1.07 -4.22
C SER A 46 6.35 -2.16 -3.95
N GLY A 47 6.70 -3.43 -4.15
CA GLY A 47 5.75 -4.55 -4.04
C GLY A 47 5.20 -4.80 -2.63
N LEU A 48 5.98 -4.47 -1.58
CA LEU A 48 5.60 -4.82 -0.19
C LEU A 48 4.32 -4.10 0.26
N ALA A 49 4.07 -2.88 -0.21
CA ALA A 49 2.87 -2.12 0.11
C ALA A 49 1.59 -2.87 -0.27
N VAL A 50 1.50 -3.31 -1.52
CA VAL A 50 0.33 -4.06 -2.02
C VAL A 50 0.27 -5.44 -1.39
N PHE A 51 1.41 -6.13 -1.26
CA PHE A 51 1.42 -7.44 -0.61
C PHE A 51 0.94 -7.39 0.85
N SER A 52 1.20 -6.28 1.54
CA SER A 52 0.67 -6.02 2.89
C SER A 52 -0.83 -5.80 2.89
N ILE A 53 -1.36 -4.96 1.99
CA ILE A 53 -2.81 -4.73 1.86
C ILE A 53 -3.55 -6.04 1.55
N MET A 54 -2.97 -6.88 0.69
CA MET A 54 -3.56 -8.14 0.26
C MET A 54 -3.64 -9.21 1.35
N GLN A 55 -2.98 -9.05 2.50
CA GLN A 55 -3.09 -10.01 3.61
C GLN A 55 -4.53 -10.11 4.14
N SER A 56 -5.28 -9.02 4.11
CA SER A 56 -6.68 -8.97 4.57
C SER A 56 -7.67 -8.57 3.47
N PHE A 57 -7.20 -8.18 2.27
CA PHE A 57 -8.07 -7.75 1.18
C PHE A 57 -9.06 -8.87 0.77
N PRO A 58 -10.38 -8.60 0.78
CA PRO A 58 -11.37 -9.64 0.53
C PRO A 58 -11.45 -10.01 -0.95
N LYS A 59 -11.54 -11.31 -1.26
CA LYS A 59 -11.96 -11.76 -2.59
C LYS A 59 -13.46 -11.48 -2.76
N HIS A 60 -13.84 -10.73 -3.79
CA HIS A 60 -15.22 -10.29 -3.97
C HIS A 60 -15.57 -10.06 -5.45
N SER A 61 -16.86 -10.05 -5.73
CA SER A 61 -17.40 -9.57 -7.01
C SER A 61 -17.88 -8.13 -6.89
N PHE A 62 -17.94 -7.42 -8.01
CA PHE A 62 -18.45 -6.06 -8.08
C PHE A 62 -19.83 -5.98 -7.44
N THR A 63 -19.92 -5.20 -6.38
CA THR A 63 -21.14 -5.04 -5.59
C THR A 63 -21.27 -3.57 -5.21
N ILE A 64 -22.43 -3.00 -5.49
CA ILE A 64 -22.76 -1.63 -5.14
C ILE A 64 -23.32 -1.60 -3.70
N SER A 65 -23.09 -0.51 -2.95
CA SER A 65 -23.76 -0.35 -1.66
C SER A 65 -25.22 0.05 -1.86
N GLU A 66 -26.11 -0.50 -1.04
CA GLU A 66 -27.54 -0.16 -1.08
C GLU A 66 -27.78 1.34 -0.84
N ASP A 67 -26.94 1.97 -0.01
CA ASP A 67 -26.98 3.42 0.27
C ASP A 67 -26.49 4.28 -0.90
N SER A 68 -25.76 3.68 -1.85
CA SER A 68 -25.25 4.41 -3.02
C SER A 68 -26.31 4.52 -4.12
N THR A 69 -27.35 3.69 -4.09
CA THR A 69 -28.36 3.66 -5.14
C THR A 69 -29.05 5.03 -5.22
N PRO A 70 -29.11 5.68 -6.41
CA PRO A 70 -29.90 6.90 -6.57
C PRO A 70 -31.34 6.65 -6.13
N ASN A 71 -32.08 7.72 -5.83
CA ASN A 71 -33.49 7.64 -5.39
C ASN A 71 -34.21 6.48 -6.09
N LYS A 72 -34.50 5.43 -5.33
CA LYS A 72 -34.91 4.11 -5.84
C LYS A 72 -36.10 4.21 -6.79
N GLN A 73 -37.03 5.12 -6.50
CA GLN A 73 -38.20 5.38 -7.34
C GLN A 73 -37.86 5.96 -8.72
N LEU A 74 -36.80 6.76 -8.81
CA LEU A 74 -36.31 7.29 -10.09
C LEU A 74 -35.50 6.22 -10.83
N PHE A 75 -34.65 5.47 -10.11
CA PHE A 75 -33.84 4.40 -10.70
C PHE A 75 -34.72 3.29 -11.31
N ASP A 76 -35.78 2.86 -10.62
CA ASP A 76 -36.66 1.79 -11.09
C ASP A 76 -37.39 2.14 -12.40
N LYS A 77 -37.66 3.44 -12.63
CA LYS A 77 -38.33 3.98 -13.82
C LYS A 77 -37.40 4.20 -15.02
N MET A 78 -36.09 4.08 -14.84
CA MET A 78 -35.11 4.23 -15.92
C MET A 78 -35.17 3.06 -16.92
N SER A 79 -34.76 3.32 -18.16
CA SER A 79 -34.52 2.26 -19.15
C SER A 79 -33.38 1.34 -18.66
N ASP A 80 -33.32 0.12 -19.19
CA ASP A 80 -32.24 -0.81 -18.82
C ASP A 80 -30.86 -0.28 -19.21
N GLU A 81 -30.77 0.47 -20.32
CA GLU A 81 -29.57 1.15 -20.80
C GLU A 81 -29.11 2.23 -19.81
N ASP A 82 -30.02 3.08 -19.33
CA ASP A 82 -29.73 4.11 -18.34
C ASP A 82 -29.34 3.51 -16.99
N LYS A 83 -30.02 2.43 -16.57
CA LYS A 83 -29.68 1.70 -15.33
C LYS A 83 -28.25 1.17 -15.39
N GLU A 84 -27.88 0.54 -16.50
CA GLU A 84 -26.52 0.01 -16.69
C GLU A 84 -25.48 1.13 -16.73
N PHE A 85 -25.79 2.26 -17.38
CA PHE A 85 -24.91 3.43 -17.36
C PHE A 85 -24.68 3.95 -15.94
N VAL A 86 -25.75 4.14 -15.15
CA VAL A 86 -25.64 4.56 -13.75
C VAL A 86 -24.79 3.56 -12.95
N ILE A 87 -25.12 2.27 -13.02
CA ILE A 87 -24.38 1.18 -12.34
C ILE A 87 -22.90 1.22 -12.69
N SER A 88 -22.55 1.47 -13.95
CA SER A 88 -21.14 1.51 -14.41
C SER A 88 -20.31 2.62 -13.75
N ARG A 89 -20.97 3.67 -13.24
CA ARG A 89 -20.34 4.82 -12.56
C ARG A 89 -20.30 4.68 -11.05
N MET A 90 -20.94 3.65 -10.50
CA MET A 90 -20.97 3.44 -9.05
C MET A 90 -19.72 2.68 -8.59
N PRO A 91 -19.11 3.09 -7.47
CA PRO A 91 -17.96 2.39 -6.91
C PRO A 91 -18.39 1.08 -6.23
N CYS A 92 -17.52 0.08 -6.31
CA CYS A 92 -17.66 -1.16 -5.55
C CYS A 92 -17.57 -0.86 -4.05
N LYS A 93 -18.49 -1.40 -3.25
CA LYS A 93 -18.52 -1.17 -1.79
C LYS A 93 -17.28 -1.70 -1.05
N TYR A 94 -16.56 -2.66 -1.63
CA TYR A 94 -15.40 -3.29 -1.00
C TYR A 94 -14.09 -2.58 -1.34
N CYS A 95 -13.88 -2.18 -2.60
CA CYS A 95 -12.59 -1.66 -3.07
C CYS A 95 -12.68 -0.28 -3.75
N ALA A 96 -13.88 0.31 -3.77
CA ALA A 96 -14.20 1.59 -4.40
C ALA A 96 -13.92 1.71 -5.91
N SER A 97 -13.53 0.60 -6.57
CA SER A 97 -13.27 0.59 -8.00
C SER A 97 -14.57 0.48 -8.82
N LEU A 98 -14.56 1.01 -10.04
CA LEU A 98 -15.70 0.97 -10.95
C LEU A 98 -15.87 -0.41 -11.60
N LYS A 99 -17.08 -0.68 -12.11
CA LYS A 99 -17.41 -1.94 -12.82
C LYS A 99 -16.49 -2.18 -14.03
N GLN A 100 -16.17 -1.11 -14.74
CA GLN A 100 -15.23 -1.09 -15.87
C GLN A 100 -14.01 -0.27 -15.47
N VAL A 101 -12.84 -0.87 -15.61
CA VAL A 101 -11.54 -0.27 -15.25
C VAL A 101 -10.74 -0.04 -16.52
N ASN A 102 -10.38 1.22 -16.75
CA ASN A 102 -9.46 1.59 -17.80
C ASN A 102 -8.03 1.40 -17.29
N TYR A 103 -7.43 0.26 -17.60
CA TYR A 103 -6.12 -0.12 -17.08
C TYR A 103 -5.02 0.76 -17.68
N ARG A 104 -4.42 1.61 -16.86
CA ARG A 104 -3.33 2.53 -17.25
C ARG A 104 -1.96 1.98 -16.88
N LYS A 105 -1.60 0.84 -17.47
CA LYS A 105 -0.39 0.08 -17.14
C LYS A 105 0.88 0.93 -17.12
N ASP A 106 1.17 1.69 -18.18
CA ASP A 106 2.42 2.44 -18.31
C ASP A 106 2.61 3.48 -17.19
N PHE A 107 1.52 4.15 -16.81
CA PHE A 107 1.55 5.14 -15.72
C PHE A 107 1.86 4.45 -14.38
N ILE A 108 1.15 3.36 -14.09
CA ILE A 108 1.30 2.60 -12.85
C ILE A 108 2.69 1.98 -12.76
N LEU A 109 3.20 1.45 -13.88
CA LEU A 109 4.55 0.91 -13.98
C LEU A 109 5.60 2.00 -13.72
N GLY A 110 5.40 3.22 -14.24
CA GLY A 110 6.25 4.37 -13.90
C GLY A 110 6.31 4.62 -12.40
N CYS A 111 5.16 4.67 -11.73
CA CYS A 111 5.10 4.81 -10.27
C CYS A 111 5.80 3.66 -9.53
N PHE A 112 5.60 2.41 -9.97
CA PHE A 112 6.26 1.24 -9.40
C PHE A 112 7.79 1.35 -9.48
N LEU A 113 8.32 1.89 -10.58
CA LEU A 113 9.76 2.02 -10.81
C LEU A 113 10.40 3.20 -10.06
N GLU A 114 9.66 4.29 -9.82
CA GLU A 114 10.25 5.58 -9.42
C GLU A 114 9.92 6.05 -7.98
N ILE A 115 8.98 5.37 -7.30
CA ILE A 115 8.51 5.81 -5.97
C ILE A 115 9.01 4.89 -4.85
N GLY A 116 9.05 3.59 -5.07
CA GLY A 116 9.43 2.64 -4.01
C GLY A 116 8.33 2.38 -2.98
N GLY A 117 7.07 2.59 -3.37
CA GLY A 117 5.86 2.32 -2.59
C GLY A 117 4.60 2.59 -3.42
N LEU A 118 3.43 2.52 -2.80
CA LEU A 118 2.14 2.63 -3.47
C LEU A 118 1.63 4.08 -3.53
N ILE A 119 1.27 4.56 -4.73
CA ILE A 119 0.71 5.93 -4.92
C ILE A 119 -0.82 5.92 -5.07
N GLY A 120 -1.39 4.85 -5.65
CA GLY A 120 -2.84 4.72 -5.88
C GLY A 120 -3.40 3.46 -5.25
N THR A 121 -4.59 3.55 -4.67
CA THR A 121 -5.23 2.44 -3.94
C THR A 121 -6.31 1.71 -4.74
N ASP A 122 -6.44 2.01 -6.03
CA ASP A 122 -7.35 1.31 -6.93
C ASP A 122 -6.77 -0.02 -7.42
N ILE A 123 -7.65 -0.97 -7.74
CA ILE A 123 -7.28 -2.39 -7.94
C ILE A 123 -6.30 -2.64 -9.12
N GLN A 124 -6.21 -1.73 -10.10
CA GLN A 124 -5.19 -1.86 -11.16
C GLN A 124 -3.76 -1.61 -10.64
N ASN A 125 -3.60 -0.77 -9.61
CA ASN A 125 -2.30 -0.62 -8.93
C ASN A 125 -1.93 -1.94 -8.27
N TYR A 126 -2.90 -2.60 -7.62
CA TYR A 126 -2.63 -3.86 -6.93
C TYR A 126 -2.19 -4.95 -7.89
N TYR A 127 -2.90 -5.10 -9.01
CA TYR A 127 -2.54 -6.05 -10.05
C TYR A 127 -1.14 -5.77 -10.61
N CYS A 128 -0.88 -4.54 -11.03
CA CYS A 128 0.40 -4.18 -11.64
C CYS A 128 1.55 -4.39 -10.66
N TYR A 129 1.44 -3.92 -9.42
CA TYR A 129 2.50 -4.03 -8.43
C TYR A 129 2.84 -5.48 -8.08
N LEU A 130 1.84 -6.35 -7.89
CA LEU A 130 2.10 -7.77 -7.64
C LEU A 130 2.72 -8.45 -8.86
N SER A 131 2.16 -8.25 -10.06
CA SER A 131 2.70 -8.80 -11.32
C SER A 131 4.15 -8.39 -11.54
N GLU A 132 4.49 -7.11 -11.36
CA GLU A 132 5.84 -6.64 -11.57
C GLU A 132 6.80 -7.09 -10.46
N ALA A 133 6.38 -7.06 -9.19
CA ALA A 133 7.19 -7.58 -8.09
C ALA A 133 7.43 -9.09 -8.21
N ASN A 134 6.46 -9.85 -8.73
CA ASN A 134 6.60 -11.29 -8.92
C ASN A 134 7.67 -11.67 -9.94
N LYS A 135 7.86 -10.84 -10.97
CA LYS A 135 8.90 -11.01 -12.01
C LYS A 135 10.31 -10.68 -11.51
N LEU A 136 10.45 -9.95 -10.41
CA LEU A 136 11.76 -9.59 -9.87
C LEU A 136 12.48 -10.83 -9.34
N LYS A 137 13.78 -10.91 -9.65
CA LYS A 137 14.67 -11.90 -9.03
C LYS A 137 14.93 -11.50 -7.59
N VAL A 138 14.80 -12.46 -6.68
CA VAL A 138 15.16 -12.27 -5.27
C VAL A 138 16.58 -11.70 -5.17
N THR A 139 16.74 -10.69 -4.32
CA THR A 139 18.02 -10.06 -4.02
C THR A 139 18.17 -10.03 -2.50
N GLN A 140 19.30 -10.52 -1.99
CA GLN A 140 19.56 -10.56 -0.55
C GLN A 140 19.99 -9.17 -0.04
N PRO A 141 19.49 -8.73 1.13
CA PRO A 141 19.95 -7.50 1.75
C PRO A 141 21.41 -7.60 2.21
N THR A 142 22.10 -6.47 2.15
CA THR A 142 23.47 -6.29 2.63
C THR A 142 23.49 -5.73 4.06
N GLU A 143 24.64 -5.74 4.71
CA GLU A 143 24.82 -5.06 6.01
C GLU A 143 24.49 -3.56 5.96
N SER A 144 24.74 -2.90 4.82
CA SER A 144 24.38 -1.50 4.65
C SER A 144 22.86 -1.30 4.60
N ASP A 145 22.13 -2.24 4.01
CA ASP A 145 20.67 -2.21 3.97
C ASP A 145 20.07 -2.37 5.37
N PHE A 146 20.55 -3.36 6.12
CA PHE A 146 20.11 -3.58 7.50
C PHE A 146 20.42 -2.40 8.40
N ARG A 147 21.61 -1.78 8.26
CA ARG A 147 21.95 -0.57 9.01
C ARG A 147 20.99 0.58 8.69
N ILE A 148 20.73 0.86 7.41
CA ILE A 148 19.81 1.95 7.01
C ILE A 148 18.41 1.71 7.56
N PHE A 149 17.87 0.50 7.39
CA PHE A 149 16.54 0.19 7.90
C PHE A 149 16.48 0.24 9.42
N SER A 150 17.54 -0.22 10.10
CA SER A 150 17.66 -0.09 11.56
C SER A 150 17.68 1.37 12.01
N GLU A 151 18.39 2.26 11.32
CA GLU A 151 18.41 3.69 11.64
C GLU A 151 17.01 4.33 11.45
N ILE A 152 16.26 3.92 10.41
CA ILE A 152 14.87 4.34 10.21
C ILE A 152 14.00 3.93 11.40
N LEU A 153 14.10 2.67 11.84
CA LEU A 153 13.32 2.15 12.97
C LEU A 153 13.72 2.82 14.30
N THR A 154 15.01 3.07 14.51
CA THR A 154 15.48 3.84 15.67
C THR A 154 14.89 5.25 15.67
N ILE A 155 14.87 5.96 14.54
CA ILE A 155 14.26 7.29 14.42
C ILE A 155 12.77 7.27 14.78
N LEU A 156 12.05 6.21 14.39
CA LEU A 156 10.63 6.04 14.70
C LEU A 156 10.40 5.75 16.19
N LEU A 157 11.26 4.93 16.80
CA LEU A 157 11.18 4.58 18.24
C LEU A 157 11.61 5.73 19.17
N GLU A 158 12.52 6.59 18.71
CA GLU A 158 12.99 7.78 19.44
C GLU A 158 12.18 9.04 19.12
N ALA A 159 11.05 8.91 18.41
CA ALA A 159 10.16 10.01 18.11
C ALA A 159 9.49 10.54 19.40
N ASP A 160 9.37 11.86 19.53
CA ASP A 160 8.65 12.44 20.66
C ASP A 160 7.17 12.04 20.61
N GLU A 161 6.48 12.00 21.76
CA GLU A 161 5.08 11.50 21.85
C GLU A 161 4.10 12.15 20.85
N LYS A 162 4.36 13.40 20.45
CA LYS A 162 3.53 14.19 19.53
C LYS A 162 4.12 14.32 18.13
N ASP A 163 5.31 13.77 17.89
CA ASP A 163 5.90 13.75 16.56
C ASP A 163 5.00 12.96 15.62
N THR A 164 4.72 13.53 14.46
CA THR A 164 4.05 12.81 13.37
C THR A 164 5.09 12.24 12.42
N VAL A 165 4.71 11.26 11.60
CA VAL A 165 5.52 10.83 10.44
C VAL A 165 5.83 11.97 9.45
N LYS A 166 5.08 13.07 9.52
CA LYS A 166 5.22 14.24 8.65
C LYS A 166 6.39 15.11 9.09
N LYS A 167 7.09 15.69 8.10
CA LYS A 167 8.14 16.71 8.23
C LYS A 167 9.33 16.29 9.12
N THR A 168 9.20 16.30 10.44
CA THR A 168 10.32 16.07 11.39
C THR A 168 10.96 14.72 11.17
N LEU A 169 10.18 13.63 11.20
CA LEU A 169 10.72 12.28 11.02
C LEU A 169 11.26 12.06 9.61
N GLN A 170 10.57 12.58 8.58
CA GLN A 170 11.11 12.58 7.22
C GLN A 170 12.46 13.28 7.11
N SER A 171 12.64 14.44 7.75
CA SER A 171 13.91 15.18 7.75
C SER A 171 15.02 14.45 8.52
N LYS A 172 14.68 13.67 9.56
CA LYS A 172 15.64 12.79 10.24
C LYS A 172 16.05 11.63 9.32
N ILE A 173 15.09 10.98 8.65
CA ILE A 173 15.31 9.88 7.72
C ILE A 173 16.14 10.31 6.50
N ASP A 174 15.90 11.51 5.96
CA ASP A 174 16.66 12.10 4.85
C ASP A 174 18.17 12.23 5.14
N LYS A 175 18.54 12.36 6.43
CA LYS A 175 19.93 12.52 6.87
C LYS A 175 20.66 11.20 7.09
N ILE A 176 19.99 10.06 6.93
CA ILE A 176 20.61 8.74 7.09
C ILE A 176 21.70 8.57 6.02
N LYS A 177 22.94 8.37 6.48
CA LYS A 177 24.08 8.22 5.58
C LYS A 177 23.85 7.03 4.65
N GLY A 178 24.01 7.25 3.34
CA GLY A 178 23.85 6.20 2.32
C GLY A 178 22.42 5.90 1.91
N PHE A 179 21.41 6.55 2.51
CA PHE A 179 20.01 6.43 2.09
C PHE A 179 19.64 7.60 1.18
N LYS A 180 19.62 7.36 -0.14
CA LYS A 180 19.17 8.37 -1.11
C LYS A 180 17.66 8.30 -1.23
N SER A 181 16.97 9.39 -0.92
CA SER A 181 15.51 9.49 -1.08
C SER A 181 15.06 10.93 -1.29
N ASN A 182 13.88 11.10 -1.88
CA ASN A 182 13.12 12.35 -1.84
C ASN A 182 11.94 12.24 -0.84
N ALA A 183 11.19 13.33 -0.66
CA ALA A 183 10.08 13.37 0.29
C ALA A 183 8.96 12.36 -0.05
N GLU A 184 8.59 12.24 -1.32
CA GLU A 184 7.54 11.32 -1.78
C GLU A 184 7.95 9.85 -1.56
N GLN A 185 9.21 9.49 -1.83
CA GLN A 185 9.75 8.15 -1.59
C GLN A 185 9.78 7.80 -0.10
N ARG A 186 10.04 8.78 0.78
CA ARG A 186 9.97 8.57 2.24
C ARG A 186 8.54 8.45 2.73
N GLN A 187 7.62 9.23 2.19
CA GLN A 187 6.21 9.07 2.48
C GLN A 187 5.73 7.67 2.08
N ALA A 188 5.98 7.25 0.85
CA ALA A 188 5.57 5.93 0.35
C ALA A 188 6.19 4.78 1.17
N LEU A 189 7.43 4.93 1.63
CA LEU A 189 8.08 4.01 2.56
C LEU A 189 7.34 3.92 3.90
N LEU A 190 7.02 5.05 4.53
CA LEU A 190 6.35 5.10 5.82
C LEU A 190 4.90 4.61 5.73
N GLU A 191 4.21 4.93 4.63
CA GLU A 191 2.89 4.37 4.32
C GLU A 191 2.95 2.86 4.12
N THR A 192 4.01 2.33 3.48
CA THR A 192 4.23 0.88 3.37
C THR A 192 4.33 0.24 4.75
N LEU A 193 5.05 0.85 5.70
CA LEU A 193 5.11 0.34 7.08
C LEU A 193 3.75 0.43 7.79
N GLY A 194 2.95 1.45 7.50
CA GLY A 194 1.57 1.54 7.96
C GLY A 194 0.71 0.42 7.37
N TYR A 195 0.83 0.14 6.07
CA TYR A 195 0.10 -0.95 5.42
C TYR A 195 0.48 -2.31 6.02
N SER A 196 1.77 -2.49 6.32
CA SER A 196 2.32 -3.67 7.00
C SER A 196 1.90 -3.79 8.48
N SER A 197 1.07 -2.88 9.00
CA SER A 197 0.66 -2.82 10.42
C SER A 197 1.80 -2.58 11.40
N ILE A 198 2.95 -2.10 10.91
CA ILE A 198 4.11 -1.74 11.75
C ILE A 198 3.92 -0.35 12.34
N LEU A 199 3.40 0.59 11.54
CA LEU A 199 3.05 1.96 11.96
C LEU A 199 1.54 2.11 12.00
N GLU A 200 0.94 1.70 13.11
CA GLU A 200 -0.50 1.77 13.36
C GLU A 200 -0.78 2.33 14.75
N THR A 201 -2.05 2.56 15.06
CA THR A 201 -2.51 2.95 16.41
C THR A 201 -3.46 1.87 16.95
N ASP A 202 -3.93 2.02 18.19
CA ASP A 202 -4.95 1.11 18.74
C ASP A 202 -6.28 1.19 17.98
N GLU A 203 -6.64 2.38 17.47
CA GLU A 203 -7.89 2.63 16.76
C GLU A 203 -7.76 2.51 15.22
N HIS A 204 -6.58 2.80 14.68
CA HIS A 204 -6.31 2.86 13.25
C HIS A 204 -5.27 1.80 12.88
N LYS A 205 -5.76 0.61 12.54
CA LYS A 205 -4.97 -0.59 12.25
C LYS A 205 -4.48 -0.67 10.82
N GLY A 206 -3.33 -1.29 10.62
CA GLY A 206 -2.87 -1.67 9.29
C GLY A 206 -3.63 -2.88 8.73
N PHE A 207 -3.09 -3.47 7.66
CA PHE A 207 -3.80 -4.47 6.86
C PHE A 207 -3.43 -5.91 7.16
N LEU A 208 -2.68 -6.18 8.23
CA LEU A 208 -2.23 -7.54 8.55
C LEU A 208 -3.40 -8.45 8.95
N GLU A 209 -4.34 -7.93 9.76
CA GLU A 209 -5.48 -8.70 10.27
C GLU A 209 -6.84 -8.19 9.76
N TYR A 210 -6.94 -6.90 9.44
CA TYR A 210 -8.21 -6.25 9.09
C TYR A 210 -8.07 -5.41 7.82
N TYR A 211 -9.06 -5.51 6.94
CA TYR A 211 -9.11 -4.68 5.74
C TYR A 211 -10.01 -3.47 5.94
N THR A 212 -9.43 -2.28 5.77
CA THR A 212 -10.16 -1.00 5.72
C THR A 212 -10.23 -0.51 4.28
N ASN A 213 -11.42 -0.38 3.70
CA ASN A 213 -11.58 0.20 2.36
C ASN A 213 -11.12 1.66 2.37
N PHE A 214 -10.12 1.99 1.55
CA PHE A 214 -9.50 3.33 1.46
C PHE A 214 -10.50 4.46 1.16
N ALA A 215 -11.59 4.19 0.44
CA ALA A 215 -12.60 5.21 0.16
C ALA A 215 -13.47 5.57 1.38
N SER A 216 -13.59 4.65 2.34
CA SER A 216 -14.30 4.86 3.60
C SER A 216 -13.38 5.03 4.80
N ALA A 217 -12.06 4.90 4.60
CA ALA A 217 -11.08 5.05 5.67
C ALA A 217 -11.17 6.48 6.24
N PRO A 218 -11.11 6.64 7.57
CA PRO A 218 -11.09 7.95 8.17
C PRO A 218 -9.83 8.70 7.72
N LYS A 219 -9.91 10.02 7.66
CA LYS A 219 -8.76 10.90 7.43
C LYS A 219 -8.55 11.77 8.66
N LYS A 220 -7.29 12.01 9.03
CA LYS A 220 -6.99 12.85 10.20
C LYS A 220 -7.46 14.28 10.00
N THR A 221 -7.31 14.78 8.77
CA THR A 221 -7.86 16.06 8.32
C THR A 221 -8.37 15.93 6.89
N HIS A 222 -9.31 16.79 6.49
CA HIS A 222 -9.85 16.78 5.13
C HIS A 222 -8.80 17.03 4.03
N SER A 223 -7.68 17.69 4.39
CA SER A 223 -6.60 18.07 3.46
C SER A 223 -5.33 17.24 3.63
N SER A 224 -5.38 16.14 4.39
CA SER A 224 -4.21 15.28 4.57
C SER A 224 -3.86 14.56 3.28
N ASP A 225 -2.58 14.62 2.91
CA ASP A 225 -1.97 13.94 1.78
C ASP A 225 -1.39 12.56 2.13
N TRP A 226 -1.58 12.11 3.38
CA TRP A 226 -1.11 10.80 3.87
C TRP A 226 -2.22 9.76 3.87
N ASN A 227 -1.85 8.53 3.55
CA ASN A 227 -2.80 7.42 3.57
C ASN A 227 -2.98 6.81 4.96
N TYR A 228 -4.16 6.23 5.18
CA TYR A 228 -4.46 5.40 6.34
C TYR A 228 -3.58 4.13 6.35
N PRO A 229 -3.09 3.64 7.51
CA PRO A 229 -3.34 4.17 8.86
C PRO A 229 -2.33 5.23 9.31
N VAL A 230 -1.20 5.35 8.62
CA VAL A 230 -0.03 6.09 9.13
C VAL A 230 -0.29 7.59 9.34
N ASP A 231 -1.30 8.16 8.66
CA ASP A 231 -1.72 9.56 8.89
C ASP A 231 -2.07 9.85 10.37
N PHE A 232 -2.58 8.85 11.08
CA PHE A 232 -2.99 8.95 12.48
C PHE A 232 -1.84 8.74 13.46
N TRP A 233 -0.77 8.08 13.03
CA TRP A 233 0.35 7.68 13.87
C TRP A 233 1.07 8.88 14.50
N LEU A 234 1.45 8.72 15.75
CA LEU A 234 2.27 9.63 16.56
C LEU A 234 3.43 8.85 17.20
N GLY A 235 4.49 9.54 17.61
CA GLY A 235 5.67 8.92 18.23
C GLY A 235 5.34 8.05 19.45
N LYS A 236 4.31 8.41 20.23
CA LYS A 236 3.83 7.61 21.37
C LYS A 236 3.35 6.20 20.99
N ASP A 237 2.93 6.01 19.73
CA ASP A 237 2.38 4.74 19.25
C ASP A 237 3.50 3.74 18.91
N GLY A 238 4.73 4.23 18.66
CA GLY A 238 5.90 3.40 18.44
C GLY A 238 5.78 2.48 17.23
N ILE A 239 6.30 1.25 17.33
CA ILE A 239 6.13 0.22 16.29
C ILE A 239 5.40 -0.99 16.87
N ASN A 240 4.52 -1.59 16.09
CA ASN A 240 3.92 -2.88 16.44
C ASN A 240 4.96 -4.00 16.26
N LYS A 241 5.46 -4.53 17.38
CA LYS A 241 6.50 -5.57 17.42
C LYS A 241 6.05 -6.90 16.80
N GLU A 242 4.79 -7.29 16.98
CA GLU A 242 4.27 -8.55 16.44
C GLU A 242 4.16 -8.48 14.92
N ALA A 243 3.62 -7.38 14.38
CA ALA A 243 3.60 -7.14 12.94
C ALA A 243 5.02 -7.06 12.38
N PHE A 244 5.93 -6.36 13.06
CA PHE A 244 7.32 -6.27 12.64
C PHE A 244 7.99 -7.64 12.57
N LYS A 245 7.79 -8.50 13.58
CA LYS A 245 8.29 -9.88 13.62
C LYS A 245 7.66 -10.74 12.54
N PHE A 246 6.37 -10.58 12.25
CA PHE A 246 5.71 -11.31 11.16
C PHE A 246 6.39 -11.07 9.80
N TRP A 247 6.77 -9.82 9.52
CA TRP A 247 7.41 -9.44 8.27
C TRP A 247 8.91 -9.73 8.24
N PHE A 248 9.62 -9.41 9.32
CA PHE A 248 11.09 -9.37 9.32
C PHE A 248 11.76 -10.32 10.33
N GLY A 249 11.00 -11.23 10.95
CA GLY A 249 11.48 -12.15 11.99
C GLY A 249 12.60 -13.10 11.57
N GLU A 250 12.73 -13.38 10.26
CA GLU A 250 13.79 -14.23 9.70
C GLU A 250 15.17 -13.53 9.65
N TYR A 251 15.23 -12.21 9.88
CA TYR A 251 16.47 -11.42 9.78
C TYR A 251 17.05 -11.12 11.16
N SER A 252 18.01 -11.92 11.62
CA SER A 252 18.64 -11.74 12.94
C SER A 252 19.23 -10.35 13.18
N GLN A 253 19.64 -9.63 12.12
CA GLN A 253 20.14 -8.26 12.19
C GLN A 253 19.10 -7.26 12.75
N LEU A 254 17.81 -7.59 12.65
CA LEU A 254 16.70 -6.75 13.08
C LEU A 254 16.06 -7.20 14.40
N GLU A 255 16.59 -8.27 15.01
CA GLU A 255 15.95 -8.96 16.14
C GLU A 255 15.66 -8.06 17.36
N LYS A 256 16.50 -7.05 17.56
CA LYS A 256 16.35 -6.05 18.64
C LYS A 256 15.05 -5.23 18.56
N PHE A 257 14.35 -5.22 17.43
CA PHE A 257 13.14 -4.41 17.23
C PHE A 257 11.84 -5.14 17.62
N TRP A 258 11.88 -6.46 17.85
CA TRP A 258 10.72 -7.23 18.31
C TRP A 258 10.95 -8.03 19.60
N LYS A 259 12.18 -8.05 20.10
CA LYS A 259 12.47 -8.43 21.49
C LYS A 259 12.06 -7.30 22.44
#